data_AF-A0A8T7I578-F1
#
_entry.id   AF-A0A8T7I578-F1
#
_cell.length_a   1.000
_cell.length_b   1.000
_cell.length_c   1.000
_cell.angle_alpha   90.00
_cell.angle_beta   90.00
_cell.angle_gamma   90.00
#
_symmetry.space_group_name_H-M   'P 1'
#
loop_
_entity.id
_entity.type
_entity.pdbx_description
1 polymer ?
#
loop_
_entity_poly.entity_id
_entity_poly.type
_entity_poly.pdbx_seq_one_letter_code
_entity_poly.pdbx_strand_id
1 'polypeptide(L)'
;MAWSLFKIFSKGKEDNEVANDISVAPKGDDKKEQNQIDRPEKLRQQEKLLEQQKHLQQEKLQHEMSQQEKLRQQKELQQQEVLRLQKKLKQQQSLRKQKEARKEIKKEAYLELQEESKEFLQELKSFGLELDSIADLESLSDNYDFAIPVLLSNLNKNYSNRLLAIIIRALTIPAAEGIANQKLLEMFKTVENDKLRWIIGNALATVASENDIEQLLDILTEPSYGKARNMLVHAVARLQKTEAVPTLVDCLNDNDLVAQSAIALGNLKATGAKKALKKIRHEDSGVMNQVNDALKKIDEASE
;
A
#
# COMPACT_ATOMS: atom_id res chain seq x y z
N MET A 1 5.17 -28.30 8.87
CA MET A 1 6.15 -29.37 8.53
C MET A 1 7.53 -28.75 8.71
N ALA A 2 8.29 -29.12 9.75
CA ALA A 2 9.08 -30.35 9.88
C ALA A 2 10.37 -30.26 9.02
N TRP A 3 11.60 -30.38 9.55
CA TRP A 3 12.10 -30.78 10.89
C TRP A 3 13.16 -29.79 11.45
N SER A 4 13.80 -30.12 12.59
CA SER A 4 14.73 -29.25 13.34
C SER A 4 15.99 -30.01 13.80
N LEU A 5 17.02 -29.25 14.22
CA LEU A 5 18.31 -29.71 14.77
C LEU A 5 19.25 -30.32 13.70
N PHE A 6 20.58 -30.42 13.88
CA PHE A 6 21.38 -30.47 15.12
C PHE A 6 22.65 -29.57 15.09
N LYS A 7 23.48 -29.70 16.14
CA LYS A 7 24.49 -28.74 16.63
C LYS A 7 25.87 -29.43 16.76
N ILE A 8 26.89 -28.62 17.10
CA ILE A 8 28.17 -28.94 17.78
C ILE A 8 29.42 -28.68 16.93
N PHE A 9 30.38 -28.02 17.58
CA PHE A 9 31.74 -27.70 17.13
C PHE A 9 32.67 -28.08 18.30
N SER A 10 33.65 -28.97 18.12
CA SER A 10 34.58 -29.35 19.19
C SER A 10 35.90 -29.95 18.65
N LYS A 11 36.92 -29.90 19.52
CA LYS A 11 38.27 -30.49 19.44
C LYS A 11 38.22 -32.00 19.08
N GLY A 12 39.23 -32.64 18.49
CA GLY A 12 40.66 -32.28 18.33
C GLY A 12 41.55 -33.14 19.24
N LYS A 13 42.78 -33.51 18.80
CA LYS A 13 43.66 -34.62 19.29
C LYS A 13 43.19 -36.03 18.83
N GLU A 14 44.03 -37.08 18.70
CA GLU A 14 45.50 -37.22 18.80
C GLU A 14 46.03 -38.41 17.93
N ASP A 15 47.33 -38.68 18.03
CA ASP A 15 48.16 -39.55 17.17
C ASP A 15 47.95 -41.09 17.31
N ASN A 16 48.40 -41.83 16.29
CA ASN A 16 49.18 -43.11 16.32
C ASN A 16 49.16 -43.77 14.92
N GLU A 17 50.32 -44.01 14.28
CA GLU A 17 51.19 -45.22 14.38
C GLU A 17 50.58 -46.54 13.87
N VAL A 18 51.26 -47.16 12.88
CA VAL A 18 51.71 -48.57 12.87
C VAL A 18 52.70 -48.78 11.69
N ALA A 19 53.70 -49.66 11.89
CA ALA A 19 54.77 -50.04 10.93
C ALA A 19 54.26 -51.02 9.82
N ASN A 20 55.02 -51.70 8.96
CA ASN A 20 56.48 -51.98 8.78
C ASN A 20 56.68 -52.44 7.29
N ASP A 21 57.80 -52.88 6.68
CA ASP A 21 59.22 -53.17 7.03
C ASP A 21 60.03 -53.12 5.67
N ILE A 22 61.08 -53.92 5.52
CA ILE A 22 61.84 -54.31 4.31
C ILE A 22 62.91 -53.32 3.84
N SER A 23 63.97 -53.24 4.65
CA SER A 23 65.33 -53.71 4.31
C SER A 23 65.79 -53.62 2.84
N VAL A 24 66.93 -52.94 2.61
CA VAL A 24 68.25 -53.57 2.39
C VAL A 24 69.34 -52.48 2.37
N ALA A 25 70.46 -52.73 3.05
CA ALA A 25 71.69 -51.92 2.92
C ALA A 25 72.73 -52.67 2.07
N PRO A 26 73.69 -51.95 1.48
CA PRO A 26 75.05 -52.17 1.97
C PRO A 26 75.79 -50.88 2.32
N LYS A 27 76.84 -51.02 3.14
CA LYS A 27 77.78 -49.95 3.45
C LYS A 27 78.71 -49.68 2.27
N GLY A 28 79.08 -48.42 2.10
CA GLY A 28 80.23 -47.99 1.31
C GLY A 28 81.02 -46.95 2.11
N ASP A 29 81.88 -47.40 3.01
CA ASP A 29 82.90 -46.54 3.61
C ASP A 29 84.00 -46.30 2.56
N ASP A 30 84.19 -45.06 2.12
CA ASP A 30 85.54 -44.48 2.17
C ASP A 30 85.54 -42.94 2.10
N LYS A 31 86.40 -42.31 2.92
CA LYS A 31 86.70 -40.87 2.85
C LYS A 31 88.12 -40.70 2.33
N LYS A 32 88.26 -40.27 1.08
CA LYS A 32 89.45 -39.57 0.54
C LYS A 32 89.04 -38.73 -0.68
N GLU A 33 89.85 -37.72 -0.98
CA GLU A 33 89.53 -36.61 -1.91
C GLU A 33 88.36 -35.76 -1.37
N GLN A 34 88.58 -34.80 -0.47
CA GLN A 34 89.71 -33.85 -0.40
C GLN A 34 89.89 -33.09 -1.71
N ASN A 35 88.78 -32.57 -2.25
CA ASN A 35 88.79 -31.67 -3.40
C ASN A 35 87.83 -30.49 -3.17
N GLN A 36 88.34 -29.42 -2.56
CA GLN A 36 87.80 -28.07 -2.73
C GLN A 36 88.07 -27.61 -4.16
N ILE A 37 87.41 -28.23 -5.14
CA ILE A 37 87.43 -27.74 -6.51
C ILE A 37 86.65 -26.43 -6.53
N ASP A 38 87.39 -25.33 -6.65
CA ASP A 38 86.82 -24.00 -6.73
C ASP A 38 85.97 -23.89 -8.01
N ARG A 39 84.66 -24.12 -7.86
CA ARG A 39 83.70 -24.27 -8.97
C ARG A 39 83.85 -23.07 -9.91
N PRO A 40 84.32 -23.24 -11.16
CA PRO A 40 84.90 -22.13 -11.93
C PRO A 40 84.01 -20.89 -11.90
N GLU A 41 84.57 -19.72 -11.61
CA GLU A 41 83.76 -18.53 -11.28
C GLU A 41 82.70 -18.23 -12.36
N LYS A 42 83.08 -18.44 -13.63
CA LYS A 42 82.21 -18.36 -14.81
C LYS A 42 80.97 -19.28 -14.76
N LEU A 43 81.08 -20.48 -14.20
CA LEU A 43 79.93 -21.39 -13.99
C LEU A 43 78.99 -20.85 -12.91
N ARG A 44 79.53 -20.41 -11.76
CA ARG A 44 78.73 -19.76 -10.70
C ARG A 44 78.08 -18.45 -11.19
N GLN A 45 78.72 -17.73 -12.11
CA GLN A 45 78.15 -16.56 -12.78
C GLN A 45 77.05 -16.94 -13.80
N GLN A 46 77.24 -18.00 -14.59
CA GLN A 46 76.22 -18.51 -15.53
C GLN A 46 74.98 -19.05 -14.83
N GLU A 47 75.13 -19.79 -13.73
CA GLU A 47 74.00 -20.29 -12.93
C GLU A 47 73.17 -19.12 -12.38
N LYS A 48 73.82 -18.10 -11.79
CA LYS A 48 73.16 -16.87 -11.33
C LYS A 48 72.45 -16.12 -12.47
N LEU A 49 73.05 -16.05 -13.66
CA LEU A 49 72.43 -15.40 -14.81
C LEU A 49 71.20 -16.17 -15.30
N LEU A 50 71.25 -17.51 -15.32
CA LEU A 50 70.11 -18.36 -15.67
C LEU A 50 68.98 -18.26 -14.63
N GLU A 51 69.33 -18.14 -13.36
CA GLU A 51 68.37 -17.96 -12.25
C GLU A 51 67.71 -16.57 -12.30
N GLN A 52 68.48 -15.51 -12.59
CA GLN A 52 67.95 -14.18 -12.88
C GLN A 52 67.03 -14.16 -14.12
N GLN A 53 67.38 -14.90 -15.19
CA GLN A 53 66.52 -15.03 -16.37
C GLN A 53 65.20 -15.75 -16.05
N LYS A 54 65.25 -16.82 -15.25
CA LYS A 54 64.04 -17.51 -14.75
C LYS A 54 63.17 -16.60 -13.89
N HIS A 55 63.77 -15.85 -12.96
CA HIS A 55 63.06 -14.88 -12.13
C HIS A 55 62.36 -13.82 -12.99
N LEU A 56 63.08 -13.20 -13.93
CA LEU A 56 62.54 -12.19 -14.82
C LEU A 56 61.44 -12.74 -15.75
N GLN A 57 61.53 -14.00 -16.15
CA GLN A 57 60.48 -14.69 -16.92
C GLN A 57 59.24 -14.98 -16.04
N GLN A 58 59.44 -15.35 -14.78
CA GLN A 58 58.37 -15.58 -13.81
C GLN A 58 57.65 -14.27 -13.42
N GLU A 59 58.38 -13.17 -13.24
CA GLU A 59 57.82 -11.82 -13.02
C GLU A 59 56.99 -11.34 -14.22
N LYS A 60 57.48 -11.57 -15.45
CA LYS A 60 56.72 -11.27 -16.68
C LYS A 60 55.42 -12.08 -16.75
N LEU A 61 55.49 -13.39 -16.48
CA LEU A 61 54.31 -14.26 -16.48
C LEU A 61 53.29 -13.84 -15.40
N GLN A 62 53.75 -13.48 -14.19
CA GLN A 62 52.91 -12.94 -13.13
C GLN A 62 52.26 -11.60 -13.53
N HIS A 63 53.01 -10.71 -14.20
CA HIS A 63 52.46 -9.46 -14.71
C HIS A 63 51.39 -9.71 -15.78
N GLU A 64 51.67 -10.58 -16.76
CA GLU A 64 50.73 -10.94 -17.83
C GLU A 64 49.44 -11.57 -17.27
N MET A 65 49.54 -12.50 -16.32
CA MET A 65 48.37 -13.05 -15.62
C MET A 65 47.58 -11.95 -14.89
N SER A 66 48.24 -11.05 -14.16
CA SER A 66 47.57 -9.94 -13.47
C SER A 66 46.84 -8.99 -14.44
N GLN A 67 47.37 -8.75 -15.64
CA GLN A 67 46.68 -7.96 -16.66
C GLN A 67 45.48 -8.71 -17.27
N GLN A 68 45.60 -10.02 -17.48
CA GLN A 68 44.48 -10.87 -17.93
C GLN A 68 43.35 -10.93 -16.89
N GLU A 69 43.67 -11.03 -15.59
CA GLU A 69 42.70 -10.98 -14.50
C GLU A 69 41.96 -9.64 -14.43
N LYS A 70 42.67 -8.51 -14.55
CA LYS A 70 42.05 -7.17 -14.61
C LYS A 70 41.10 -7.04 -15.81
N LEU A 71 41.54 -7.49 -16.99
CA LEU A 71 40.70 -7.49 -18.20
C LEU A 71 39.47 -8.39 -18.06
N ARG A 72 39.60 -9.53 -17.35
CA ARG A 72 38.48 -10.42 -17.03
C ARG A 72 37.49 -9.75 -16.08
N GLN A 73 37.96 -9.18 -14.96
CA GLN A 73 37.13 -8.45 -14.00
C GLN A 73 36.39 -7.28 -14.67
N GLN A 74 37.06 -6.54 -15.56
CA GLN A 74 36.44 -5.46 -16.34
C GLN A 74 35.31 -5.96 -17.25
N LYS A 75 35.50 -7.11 -17.94
CA LYS A 75 34.47 -7.74 -18.77
C LYS A 75 33.28 -8.25 -17.94
N GLU A 76 33.55 -8.85 -16.78
CA GLU A 76 32.51 -9.32 -15.85
C GLU A 76 31.69 -8.15 -15.30
N LEU A 77 32.32 -7.02 -14.96
CA LEU A 77 31.65 -5.78 -14.56
C LEU A 77 30.76 -5.21 -15.68
N GLN A 78 31.27 -5.15 -16.92
CA GLN A 78 30.52 -4.69 -18.09
C GLN A 78 29.30 -5.58 -18.38
N GLN A 79 29.43 -6.91 -18.24
CA GLN A 79 28.29 -7.83 -18.38
C GLN A 79 27.22 -7.61 -17.30
N GLN A 80 27.62 -7.35 -16.05
CA GLN A 80 26.70 -7.01 -14.97
C GLN A 80 25.98 -5.68 -15.23
N GLU A 81 26.67 -4.67 -15.75
CA GLU A 81 26.06 -3.39 -16.12
C GLU A 81 25.06 -3.55 -17.29
N VAL A 82 25.43 -4.27 -18.35
CA VAL A 82 24.52 -4.57 -19.47
C VAL A 82 23.26 -5.28 -18.97
N LEU A 83 23.40 -6.29 -18.08
CA LEU A 83 22.26 -6.98 -17.48
C LEU A 83 21.40 -6.04 -16.60
N ARG A 84 22.02 -5.11 -15.85
CA ARG A 84 21.33 -4.09 -15.05
C ARG A 84 20.54 -3.12 -15.94
N LEU A 85 21.11 -2.69 -17.06
CA LEU A 85 20.45 -1.81 -18.04
C LEU A 85 19.31 -2.53 -18.76
N GLN A 86 19.49 -3.79 -19.17
CA GLN A 86 18.42 -4.61 -19.75
C GLN A 86 17.25 -4.80 -18.77
N LYS A 87 17.52 -5.04 -17.48
CA LYS A 87 16.49 -5.11 -16.43
C LYS A 87 15.72 -3.78 -16.30
N LYS A 88 16.42 -2.64 -16.22
CA LYS A 88 15.80 -1.30 -16.20
C LYS A 88 14.93 -1.04 -17.44
N LEU A 89 15.42 -1.39 -18.64
CA LEU A 89 14.69 -1.18 -19.90
C LEU A 89 13.39 -2.00 -19.94
N LYS A 90 13.44 -3.28 -19.57
CA LYS A 90 12.25 -4.15 -19.46
C LYS A 90 11.23 -3.60 -18.47
N GLN A 91 11.69 -3.10 -17.31
CA GLN A 91 10.82 -2.45 -16.32
C GLN A 91 10.17 -1.16 -16.88
N GLN A 92 10.94 -0.31 -17.56
CA GLN A 92 10.43 0.92 -18.17
C GLN A 92 9.41 0.62 -19.29
N GLN A 93 9.66 -0.39 -20.13
CA GLN A 93 8.72 -0.84 -21.17
C GLN A 93 7.41 -1.39 -20.57
N SER A 94 7.49 -2.17 -19.49
CA SER A 94 6.31 -2.63 -18.74
C SER A 94 5.49 -1.45 -18.20
N LEU A 95 6.14 -0.48 -17.56
CA LEU A 95 5.48 0.73 -17.04
C LEU A 95 4.87 1.62 -18.14
N ARG A 96 5.45 1.65 -19.35
CA ARG A 96 4.85 2.34 -20.51
C ARG A 96 3.57 1.62 -20.96
N LYS A 97 3.64 0.31 -21.23
CA LYS A 97 2.47 -0.51 -21.60
C LYS A 97 1.34 -0.44 -20.58
N GLN A 98 1.66 -0.46 -19.28
CA GLN A 98 0.66 -0.27 -18.22
C GLN A 98 0.03 1.13 -18.23
N LYS A 99 0.79 2.19 -18.53
CA LYS A 99 0.26 3.55 -18.67
C LYS A 99 -0.60 3.72 -19.93
N GLU A 100 -0.23 3.07 -21.02
CA GLU A 100 -0.98 3.05 -22.29
C GLU A 100 -2.31 2.29 -22.12
N ALA A 101 -2.30 1.07 -21.58
CA ALA A 101 -3.53 0.33 -21.29
C ALA A 101 -4.46 1.09 -20.32
N ARG A 102 -3.90 1.74 -19.28
CA ARG A 102 -4.68 2.60 -18.36
C ARG A 102 -5.22 3.88 -19.00
N LYS A 103 -4.72 4.31 -20.16
CA LYS A 103 -5.30 5.42 -20.93
C LYS A 103 -6.48 4.94 -21.77
N GLU A 104 -6.33 3.85 -22.51
CA GLU A 104 -7.43 3.33 -23.34
C GLU A 104 -8.62 2.88 -22.48
N ILE A 105 -8.41 2.13 -21.38
CA ILE A 105 -9.49 1.78 -20.43
C ILE A 105 -10.20 3.02 -19.86
N LYS A 106 -9.48 4.12 -19.60
CA LYS A 106 -10.08 5.38 -19.14
C LYS A 106 -10.87 6.11 -20.22
N LYS A 107 -10.49 5.94 -21.49
CA LYS A 107 -11.12 6.54 -22.67
C LYS A 107 -12.35 5.73 -23.09
N GLU A 108 -12.27 4.41 -23.09
CA GLU A 108 -13.40 3.48 -23.26
C GLU A 108 -14.47 3.79 -22.21
N ALA A 109 -14.11 3.75 -20.92
CA ALA A 109 -15.04 4.09 -19.84
C ALA A 109 -15.50 5.56 -19.83
N TYR A 110 -14.84 6.49 -20.55
CA TYR A 110 -15.35 7.86 -20.74
C TYR A 110 -16.41 7.89 -21.84
N LEU A 111 -16.18 7.19 -22.96
CA LEU A 111 -17.14 7.06 -24.05
C LEU A 111 -18.39 6.31 -23.58
N GLU A 112 -18.26 5.20 -22.83
CA GLU A 112 -19.38 4.48 -22.23
C GLU A 112 -20.26 5.39 -21.36
N LEU A 113 -19.66 6.21 -20.49
CA LEU A 113 -20.41 7.17 -19.66
C LEU A 113 -21.09 8.27 -20.49
N GLN A 114 -20.42 8.75 -21.55
CA GLN A 114 -21.00 9.76 -22.44
C GLN A 114 -22.18 9.20 -23.24
N GLU A 115 -22.11 7.94 -23.71
CA GLU A 115 -23.26 7.26 -24.34
C GLU A 115 -24.40 7.01 -23.34
N GLU A 116 -24.09 6.51 -22.13
CA GLU A 116 -25.07 6.21 -21.07
C GLU A 116 -25.84 7.47 -20.61
N SER A 117 -25.20 8.63 -20.59
CA SER A 117 -25.77 9.88 -20.07
C SER A 117 -26.47 10.77 -21.10
N LYS A 118 -26.56 10.38 -22.39
CA LYS A 118 -27.13 11.23 -23.46
C LYS A 118 -28.55 11.70 -23.18
N GLU A 119 -29.44 10.79 -22.81
CA GLU A 119 -30.84 11.10 -22.53
C GLU A 119 -30.96 11.99 -21.29
N PHE A 120 -30.16 11.71 -20.27
CA PHE A 120 -30.11 12.50 -19.04
C PHE A 120 -29.59 13.93 -19.26
N LEU A 121 -28.57 14.13 -20.10
CA LEU A 121 -28.11 15.48 -20.50
C LEU A 121 -29.21 16.26 -21.26
N GLN A 122 -30.02 15.58 -22.08
CA GLN A 122 -31.17 16.21 -22.75
C GLN A 122 -32.28 16.57 -21.76
N GLU A 123 -32.57 15.70 -20.79
CA GLU A 123 -33.50 15.98 -19.69
C GLU A 123 -33.03 17.18 -18.85
N LEU A 124 -31.77 17.21 -18.39
CA LEU A 124 -31.19 18.33 -17.65
C LEU A 124 -31.28 19.65 -18.45
N LYS A 125 -30.94 19.62 -19.74
CA LYS A 125 -31.07 20.79 -20.63
C LYS A 125 -32.52 21.27 -20.77
N SER A 126 -33.50 20.36 -20.81
CA SER A 126 -34.93 20.73 -20.82
C SER A 126 -35.41 21.39 -19.51
N PHE A 127 -34.73 21.11 -18.39
CA PHE A 127 -34.92 21.79 -17.10
C PHE A 127 -34.10 23.10 -16.99
N GLY A 128 -33.33 23.47 -18.03
CA GLY A 128 -32.52 24.69 -18.07
C GLY A 128 -31.07 24.53 -17.61
N LEU A 129 -30.61 23.32 -17.32
CA LEU A 129 -29.21 23.03 -16.96
C LEU A 129 -28.47 22.41 -18.15
N GLU A 130 -27.85 23.26 -18.96
CA GLU A 130 -27.04 22.84 -20.11
C GLU A 130 -25.58 22.58 -19.70
N LEU A 131 -25.04 21.40 -20.06
CA LEU A 131 -23.70 20.91 -19.71
C LEU A 131 -23.05 20.24 -20.93
N ASP A 132 -21.74 20.41 -21.10
CA ASP A 132 -20.97 19.74 -22.17
C ASP A 132 -20.68 18.26 -21.84
N SER A 133 -20.62 17.92 -20.55
CA SER A 133 -20.29 16.58 -20.06
C SER A 133 -21.02 16.29 -18.75
N ILE A 134 -21.49 15.05 -18.57
CA ILE A 134 -22.17 14.67 -17.32
C ILE A 134 -21.23 14.71 -16.09
N ALA A 135 -19.91 14.69 -16.30
CA ALA A 135 -18.94 14.89 -15.22
C ALA A 135 -18.98 16.32 -14.64
N ASP A 136 -19.52 17.28 -15.38
CA ASP A 136 -19.51 18.70 -15.00
C ASP A 136 -20.52 18.96 -13.87
N LEU A 137 -21.51 18.08 -13.69
CA LEU A 137 -22.40 18.03 -12.51
C LEU A 137 -21.61 17.98 -11.18
N GLU A 138 -20.46 17.30 -11.13
CA GLU A 138 -19.63 17.22 -9.91
C GLU A 138 -18.88 18.53 -9.61
N SER A 139 -18.96 19.53 -10.49
CA SER A 139 -18.23 20.81 -10.42
C SER A 139 -19.14 22.05 -10.40
N LEU A 140 -20.46 21.87 -10.31
CA LEU A 140 -21.41 22.98 -10.22
C LEU A 140 -21.37 23.65 -8.84
N SER A 141 -21.61 24.97 -8.82
CA SER A 141 -21.99 25.68 -7.58
C SER A 141 -23.44 25.39 -7.21
N ASP A 142 -23.78 25.45 -5.92
CA ASP A 142 -25.12 25.24 -5.31
C ASP A 142 -26.22 26.23 -5.78
N ASN A 143 -26.51 26.24 -7.09
CA ASN A 143 -27.47 27.14 -7.76
C ASN A 143 -28.30 26.39 -8.82
N TYR A 144 -28.56 25.09 -8.61
CA TYR A 144 -29.27 24.22 -9.56
C TYR A 144 -30.42 23.42 -8.92
N ASP A 145 -30.98 23.92 -7.82
CA ASP A 145 -32.04 23.29 -7.01
C ASP A 145 -33.26 22.86 -7.85
N PHE A 146 -33.57 23.64 -8.91
CA PHE A 146 -34.62 23.35 -9.88
C PHE A 146 -34.42 22.02 -10.63
N ALA A 147 -33.19 21.48 -10.67
CA ALA A 147 -32.86 20.19 -11.26
C ALA A 147 -33.00 19.01 -10.29
N ILE A 148 -33.19 19.22 -8.98
CA ILE A 148 -33.36 18.13 -7.99
C ILE A 148 -34.45 17.10 -8.42
N PRO A 149 -35.62 17.50 -8.96
CA PRO A 149 -36.62 16.54 -9.43
C PRO A 149 -36.14 15.63 -10.58
N VAL A 150 -35.37 16.16 -11.55
CA VAL A 150 -34.84 15.37 -12.67
C VAL A 150 -33.66 14.49 -12.22
N LEU A 151 -32.81 14.98 -11.30
CA LEU A 151 -31.78 14.16 -10.65
C LEU A 151 -32.42 12.95 -9.92
N LEU A 152 -33.46 13.18 -9.11
CA LEU A 152 -34.16 12.12 -8.36
C LEU A 152 -34.91 11.15 -9.26
N SER A 153 -35.54 11.63 -10.35
CA SER A 153 -36.17 10.74 -11.34
C SER A 153 -35.15 9.77 -11.96
N ASN A 154 -33.96 10.28 -12.29
CA ASN A 154 -32.87 9.50 -12.89
C ASN A 154 -32.24 8.46 -11.95
N LEU A 155 -32.40 8.56 -10.62
CA LEU A 155 -32.01 7.49 -9.68
C LEU A 155 -32.85 6.21 -9.80
N ASN A 156 -33.98 6.23 -10.50
CA ASN A 156 -34.83 5.04 -10.73
C ASN A 156 -34.49 4.30 -12.02
N LYS A 157 -33.58 4.82 -12.85
CA LYS A 157 -33.14 4.18 -14.09
C LYS A 157 -32.00 3.20 -13.81
N ASN A 158 -31.90 2.14 -14.62
CA ASN A 158 -30.85 1.12 -14.51
C ASN A 158 -29.51 1.60 -15.07
N TYR A 159 -28.93 2.60 -14.41
CA TYR A 159 -27.62 3.16 -14.74
C TYR A 159 -26.48 2.46 -14.01
N SER A 160 -25.28 2.58 -14.57
CA SER A 160 -24.03 2.14 -13.96
C SER A 160 -23.81 2.77 -12.57
N ASN A 161 -23.14 2.02 -11.70
CA ASN A 161 -22.67 2.52 -10.40
C ASN A 161 -21.81 3.81 -10.51
N ARG A 162 -21.31 4.14 -11.71
CA ARG A 162 -20.55 5.37 -11.97
C ARG A 162 -21.48 6.56 -12.24
N LEU A 163 -22.49 6.40 -13.09
CA LEU A 163 -23.44 7.48 -13.36
C LEU A 163 -24.34 7.74 -12.14
N LEU A 164 -24.82 6.69 -11.45
CA LEU A 164 -25.51 6.86 -10.16
C LEU A 164 -24.66 7.64 -9.16
N ALA A 165 -23.35 7.34 -9.06
CA ALA A 165 -22.43 8.07 -8.18
C ALA A 165 -22.24 9.56 -8.54
N ILE A 166 -22.45 9.96 -9.80
CA ILE A 166 -22.43 11.36 -10.23
C ILE A 166 -23.75 12.04 -9.84
N ILE A 167 -24.90 11.40 -10.13
CA ILE A 167 -26.23 11.91 -9.76
C ILE A 167 -26.34 12.11 -8.24
N ILE A 168 -25.87 11.14 -7.45
CA ILE A 168 -25.90 11.22 -5.99
C ILE A 168 -25.01 12.35 -5.47
N ARG A 169 -23.86 12.64 -6.10
CA ARG A 169 -23.04 13.81 -5.72
C ARG A 169 -23.70 15.13 -6.08
N ALA A 170 -24.34 15.22 -7.24
CA ALA A 170 -25.12 16.40 -7.61
C ALA A 170 -26.28 16.66 -6.61
N LEU A 171 -26.80 15.61 -5.97
CA LEU A 171 -27.79 15.70 -4.90
C LEU A 171 -27.19 16.02 -3.51
N THR A 172 -25.86 16.03 -3.32
CA THR A 172 -25.21 16.33 -2.03
C THR A 172 -25.15 17.86 -1.75
N ILE A 173 -26.29 18.55 -1.90
CA ILE A 173 -26.42 20.00 -1.68
C ILE A 173 -27.49 20.31 -0.61
N PRO A 174 -27.38 21.42 0.14
CA PRO A 174 -28.35 21.76 1.20
C PRO A 174 -29.80 21.86 0.70
N ALA A 175 -30.02 22.33 -0.53
CA ALA A 175 -31.36 22.45 -1.12
C ALA A 175 -32.08 21.11 -1.34
N ALA A 176 -31.37 19.98 -1.26
CA ALA A 176 -31.96 18.64 -1.34
C ALA A 176 -32.29 18.04 0.04
N GLU A 177 -32.03 18.76 1.14
CA GLU A 177 -32.33 18.31 2.51
C GLU A 177 -33.84 18.03 2.70
N GLY A 178 -34.17 16.84 3.18
CA GLY A 178 -35.56 16.39 3.31
C GLY A 178 -36.28 16.05 1.99
N ILE A 179 -35.64 16.23 0.83
CA ILE A 179 -36.21 15.91 -0.50
C ILE A 179 -35.60 14.63 -1.06
N ALA A 180 -34.26 14.49 -0.98
CA ALA A 180 -33.54 13.33 -1.52
C ALA A 180 -33.37 12.18 -0.50
N ASN A 181 -33.51 12.49 0.79
CA ASN A 181 -33.36 11.59 1.94
C ASN A 181 -33.94 10.19 1.76
N GLN A 182 -35.24 10.06 1.48
CA GLN A 182 -35.93 8.75 1.49
C GLN A 182 -35.48 7.87 0.31
N LYS A 183 -35.25 8.43 -0.87
CA LYS A 183 -34.68 7.68 -2.01
C LYS A 183 -33.25 7.22 -1.72
N LEU A 184 -32.46 8.06 -1.07
CA LEU A 184 -31.09 7.71 -0.67
C LEU A 184 -31.07 6.66 0.45
N LEU A 185 -32.01 6.68 1.40
CA LEU A 185 -32.16 5.63 2.43
C LEU A 185 -32.56 4.29 1.82
N GLU A 186 -33.50 4.27 0.87
CA GLU A 186 -33.86 3.07 0.09
C GLU A 186 -32.62 2.50 -0.64
N MET A 187 -31.88 3.36 -1.36
CA MET A 187 -30.68 2.95 -2.09
C MET A 187 -29.57 2.48 -1.14
N PHE A 188 -29.36 3.13 0.01
CA PHE A 188 -28.34 2.71 0.97
C PHE A 188 -28.57 1.28 1.46
N LYS A 189 -29.84 0.93 1.73
CA LYS A 189 -30.25 -0.41 2.17
C LYS A 189 -30.13 -1.46 1.05
N THR A 190 -30.32 -1.08 -0.22
CA THR A 190 -30.48 -2.03 -1.34
C THR A 190 -29.27 -2.20 -2.27
N VAL A 191 -28.35 -1.23 -2.39
CA VAL A 191 -27.20 -1.40 -3.30
C VAL A 191 -26.24 -2.50 -2.83
N GLU A 192 -25.67 -3.26 -3.77
CA GLU A 192 -24.61 -4.23 -3.47
C GLU A 192 -23.21 -3.60 -3.46
N ASN A 193 -23.03 -2.46 -4.15
CA ASN A 193 -21.72 -1.86 -4.34
C ASN A 193 -21.32 -0.97 -3.15
N ASP A 194 -20.39 -1.43 -2.30
CA ASP A 194 -19.95 -0.69 -1.10
C ASP A 194 -19.43 0.72 -1.38
N LYS A 195 -18.78 0.95 -2.53
CA LYS A 195 -18.32 2.29 -2.92
C LYS A 195 -19.52 3.20 -3.19
N LEU A 196 -20.56 2.70 -3.86
CA LEU A 196 -21.81 3.44 -4.04
C LEU A 196 -22.54 3.64 -2.70
N ARG A 197 -22.60 2.62 -1.82
CA ARG A 197 -23.18 2.72 -0.47
C ARG A 197 -22.50 3.82 0.35
N TRP A 198 -21.17 3.92 0.29
CA TRP A 198 -20.43 5.00 0.95
C TRP A 198 -20.76 6.39 0.38
N ILE A 199 -20.91 6.51 -0.95
CA ILE A 199 -21.30 7.77 -1.61
C ILE A 199 -22.73 8.19 -1.21
N ILE A 200 -23.67 7.24 -1.14
CA ILE A 200 -25.03 7.46 -0.65
C ILE A 200 -25.01 7.90 0.83
N GLY A 201 -24.21 7.24 1.67
CA GLY A 201 -24.03 7.65 3.07
C GLY A 201 -23.46 9.07 3.20
N ASN A 202 -22.52 9.45 2.33
CA ASN A 202 -21.96 10.79 2.28
C ASN A 202 -22.98 11.84 1.81
N ALA A 203 -23.87 11.50 0.86
CA ALA A 203 -25.00 12.36 0.51
C ALA A 203 -25.98 12.52 1.68
N LEU A 204 -26.35 11.44 2.37
CA LEU A 204 -27.21 11.46 3.55
C LEU A 204 -26.63 12.30 4.71
N ALA A 205 -25.30 12.38 4.85
CA ALA A 205 -24.66 13.30 5.81
C ALA A 205 -25.06 14.77 5.58
N THR A 206 -25.29 15.16 4.32
CA THR A 206 -25.77 16.50 3.94
C THR A 206 -27.29 16.61 3.93
N VAL A 207 -28.01 15.63 3.36
CA VAL A 207 -29.44 15.81 3.00
C VAL A 207 -30.46 15.07 3.87
N ALA A 208 -30.03 14.28 4.86
CA ALA A 208 -30.97 13.75 5.85
C ALA A 208 -31.56 14.88 6.70
N SER A 209 -32.85 14.81 6.98
CA SER A 209 -33.60 15.75 7.82
C SER A 209 -33.83 15.18 9.22
N GLU A 210 -34.43 15.97 10.11
CA GLU A 210 -34.81 15.49 11.45
C GLU A 210 -35.77 14.29 11.42
N ASN A 211 -36.60 14.16 10.38
CA ASN A 211 -37.55 13.07 10.20
C ASN A 211 -36.88 11.72 9.87
N ASP A 212 -35.60 11.74 9.49
CA ASP A 212 -34.86 10.54 9.09
C ASP A 212 -34.13 9.86 10.25
N ILE A 213 -34.19 10.44 11.46
CA ILE A 213 -33.35 10.04 12.60
C ILE A 213 -33.50 8.55 12.95
N GLU A 214 -34.71 8.03 13.06
CA GLU A 214 -34.99 6.62 13.38
C GLU A 214 -34.33 5.68 12.35
N GLN A 215 -34.54 5.94 11.05
CA GLN A 215 -33.94 5.15 9.98
C GLN A 215 -32.41 5.26 9.92
N LEU A 216 -31.82 6.38 10.32
CA LEU A 216 -30.36 6.51 10.44
C LEU A 216 -29.82 5.66 11.59
N LEU A 217 -30.50 5.63 12.73
CA LEU A 217 -30.10 4.82 13.89
C LEU A 217 -30.22 3.32 13.61
N ASP A 218 -31.31 2.88 12.95
CA ASP A 218 -31.46 1.50 12.46
C ASP A 218 -30.22 1.08 11.65
N ILE A 219 -29.89 1.84 10.61
CA ILE A 219 -28.79 1.54 9.68
C ILE A 219 -27.43 1.56 10.41
N LEU A 220 -27.23 2.41 11.43
CA LEU A 220 -26.01 2.41 12.23
C LEU A 220 -25.81 1.11 13.01
N THR A 221 -26.89 0.48 13.49
CA THR A 221 -26.82 -0.77 14.27
C THR A 221 -26.59 -2.04 13.44
N GLU A 222 -26.83 -2.01 12.12
CA GLU A 222 -26.73 -3.18 11.23
C GLU A 222 -25.33 -3.35 10.60
N PRO A 223 -24.50 -4.33 11.04
CA PRO A 223 -23.09 -4.40 10.65
C PRO A 223 -22.84 -4.75 9.18
N SER A 224 -23.79 -5.37 8.47
CA SER A 224 -23.63 -5.77 7.06
C SER A 224 -23.48 -4.60 6.09
N TYR A 225 -23.91 -3.39 6.47
CA TYR A 225 -23.63 -2.16 5.72
C TYR A 225 -22.17 -1.67 5.87
N GLY A 226 -21.38 -2.30 6.74
CA GLY A 226 -19.94 -2.08 6.87
C GLY A 226 -19.53 -0.63 7.13
N LYS A 227 -18.43 -0.21 6.51
CA LYS A 227 -17.79 1.11 6.72
C LYS A 227 -18.63 2.29 6.23
N ALA A 228 -19.63 2.09 5.37
CA ALA A 228 -20.49 3.16 4.85
C ALA A 228 -21.28 3.87 5.96
N ARG A 229 -21.62 3.13 7.03
CA ARG A 229 -22.29 3.64 8.25
C ARG A 229 -21.60 4.85 8.89
N ASN A 230 -20.27 4.99 8.75
CA ASN A 230 -19.52 6.15 9.25
C ASN A 230 -20.09 7.50 8.82
N MET A 231 -20.60 7.60 7.59
CA MET A 231 -21.13 8.87 7.09
C MET A 231 -22.49 9.21 7.74
N LEU A 232 -23.25 8.21 8.18
CA LEU A 232 -24.51 8.41 8.88
C LEU A 232 -24.28 8.88 10.33
N VAL A 233 -23.14 8.54 10.95
CA VAL A 233 -22.73 9.13 12.24
C VAL A 233 -22.55 10.65 12.12
N HIS A 234 -22.04 11.14 10.99
CA HIS A 234 -21.99 12.58 10.71
C HIS A 234 -23.39 13.19 10.50
N ALA A 235 -24.30 12.49 9.79
CA ALA A 235 -25.69 12.93 9.61
C ALA A 235 -26.38 13.14 10.97
N VAL A 236 -26.34 12.12 11.82
CA VAL A 236 -26.89 12.11 13.19
C VAL A 236 -26.29 13.23 14.05
N ALA A 237 -24.96 13.45 13.96
CA ALA A 237 -24.30 14.53 14.69
C ALA A 237 -24.70 15.94 14.21
N ARG A 238 -24.90 16.15 12.90
CA ARG A 238 -25.36 17.42 12.32
C ARG A 238 -26.78 17.77 12.77
N LEU A 239 -27.66 16.77 12.80
CA LEU A 239 -29.06 16.90 13.25
C LEU A 239 -29.21 17.16 14.75
N GLN A 240 -28.12 17.10 15.53
CA GLN A 240 -28.06 17.45 16.97
C GLN A 240 -29.09 16.74 17.87
N LYS A 241 -29.63 15.58 17.45
CA LYS A 241 -30.63 14.82 18.21
C LYS A 241 -29.97 14.03 19.36
N THR A 242 -30.27 14.40 20.59
CA THR A 242 -29.80 13.70 21.81
C THR A 242 -30.36 12.28 21.95
N GLU A 243 -31.49 11.99 21.28
CA GLU A 243 -32.10 10.65 21.16
C GLU A 243 -31.13 9.61 20.58
N ALA A 244 -30.15 10.04 19.77
CA ALA A 244 -29.13 9.17 19.19
C ALA A 244 -28.02 8.73 20.17
N VAL A 245 -27.91 9.35 21.34
CA VAL A 245 -26.79 9.12 22.28
C VAL A 245 -26.63 7.64 22.70
N PRO A 246 -27.69 6.84 22.95
CA PRO A 246 -27.55 5.41 23.24
C PRO A 246 -26.90 4.65 22.08
N THR A 247 -27.44 4.78 20.86
CA THR A 247 -26.89 4.13 19.66
C THR A 247 -25.45 4.53 19.40
N LEU A 248 -25.11 5.82 19.55
CA LEU A 248 -23.74 6.31 19.40
C LEU A 248 -22.80 5.77 20.49
N VAL A 249 -23.29 5.53 21.72
CA VAL A 249 -22.52 4.87 22.79
C VAL A 249 -22.29 3.39 22.45
N ASP A 250 -23.26 2.70 21.88
CA ASP A 250 -23.09 1.31 21.44
C ASP A 250 -22.11 1.20 20.25
N CYS A 251 -22.17 2.14 19.30
CA CYS A 251 -21.21 2.25 18.20
C CYS A 251 -19.76 2.55 18.63
N LEU A 252 -19.49 2.91 19.90
CA LEU A 252 -18.11 2.97 20.43
C LEU A 252 -17.44 1.58 20.55
N ASN A 253 -18.23 0.49 20.50
CA ASN A 253 -17.72 -0.88 20.53
C ASN A 253 -17.47 -1.45 19.11
N ASP A 254 -17.82 -0.69 18.06
CA ASP A 254 -17.63 -1.05 16.67
C ASP A 254 -16.34 -0.41 16.15
N ASN A 255 -15.34 -1.24 15.81
CA ASN A 255 -14.02 -0.77 15.34
C ASN A 255 -14.10 0.09 14.06
N ASP A 256 -15.16 -0.05 13.25
CA ASP A 256 -15.35 0.79 12.08
C ASP A 256 -15.98 2.14 12.41
N LEU A 257 -16.69 2.28 13.54
CA LEU A 257 -17.45 3.49 13.91
C LEU A 257 -16.93 4.25 15.14
N VAL A 258 -16.07 3.65 15.97
CA VAL A 258 -15.63 4.18 17.26
C VAL A 258 -15.09 5.62 17.18
N ALA A 259 -14.32 5.95 16.14
CA ALA A 259 -13.77 7.29 15.94
C ALA A 259 -14.86 8.35 15.70
N GLN A 260 -15.79 8.09 14.77
CA GLN A 260 -16.85 9.03 14.44
C GLN A 260 -17.89 9.12 15.56
N SER A 261 -18.15 8.00 16.24
CA SER A 261 -19.08 7.94 17.37
C SER A 261 -18.56 8.77 18.55
N ALA A 262 -17.25 8.74 18.82
CA ALA A 262 -16.63 9.65 19.77
C ALA A 262 -16.79 11.13 19.36
N ILE A 263 -16.48 11.47 18.11
CA ILE A 263 -16.67 12.85 17.58
C ILE A 263 -18.12 13.32 17.74
N ALA A 264 -19.08 12.48 17.37
CA ALA A 264 -20.52 12.78 17.46
C ALA A 264 -20.95 13.03 18.91
N LEU A 265 -20.60 12.13 19.84
CA LEU A 265 -20.91 12.27 21.27
C LEU A 265 -20.27 13.52 21.90
N GLY A 266 -19.06 13.88 21.46
CA GLY A 266 -18.39 15.12 21.85
C GLY A 266 -19.10 16.37 21.31
N ASN A 267 -19.52 16.36 20.04
CA ASN A 267 -20.26 17.47 19.43
C ASN A 267 -21.66 17.64 20.05
N LEU A 268 -22.35 16.53 20.37
CA LEU A 268 -23.62 16.49 21.09
C LEU A 268 -23.48 16.84 22.59
N LYS A 269 -22.26 17.07 23.09
CA LYS A 269 -21.96 17.32 24.52
C LYS A 269 -22.59 16.26 25.45
N ALA A 270 -22.59 15.00 25.01
CA ALA A 270 -23.34 13.91 25.61
C ALA A 270 -22.76 13.45 26.98
N THR A 271 -23.12 14.16 28.05
CA THR A 271 -22.65 13.89 29.43
C THR A 271 -22.81 12.44 29.88
N GLY A 272 -23.91 11.78 29.51
CA GLY A 272 -24.15 10.35 29.78
C GLY A 272 -23.10 9.41 29.17
N ALA A 273 -22.51 9.78 28.03
CA ALA A 273 -21.50 8.98 27.33
C ALA A 273 -20.10 9.05 27.97
N LYS A 274 -19.85 10.02 28.87
CA LYS A 274 -18.56 10.22 29.56
C LYS A 274 -18.01 8.94 30.24
N LYS A 275 -18.90 8.07 30.74
CA LYS A 275 -18.54 6.78 31.35
C LYS A 275 -18.17 5.70 30.33
N ALA A 276 -18.73 5.75 29.11
CA ALA A 276 -18.37 4.85 28.01
C ALA A 276 -17.03 5.27 27.38
N LEU A 277 -16.91 6.56 27.01
CA LEU A 277 -15.69 7.14 26.43
C LEU A 277 -14.45 6.88 27.31
N LYS A 278 -14.53 7.07 28.65
CA LYS A 278 -13.41 6.78 29.56
C LYS A 278 -12.98 5.29 29.64
N LYS A 279 -13.81 4.35 29.16
CA LYS A 279 -13.45 2.92 29.05
C LYS A 279 -12.71 2.57 27.75
N ILE A 280 -12.85 3.37 26.69
CA ILE A 280 -12.30 3.02 25.37
C ILE A 280 -10.78 2.90 25.43
N ARG A 281 -10.26 1.82 24.86
CA ARG A 281 -8.83 1.55 24.68
C ARG A 281 -8.68 1.05 23.24
N HIS A 282 -7.89 1.74 22.44
CA HIS A 282 -7.72 1.46 21.03
C HIS A 282 -6.24 1.57 20.64
N GLU A 283 -5.80 0.76 19.69
CA GLU A 283 -4.39 0.72 19.26
C GLU A 283 -4.01 1.90 18.38
N ASP A 284 -4.92 2.37 17.52
CA ASP A 284 -4.74 3.62 16.78
C ASP A 284 -4.88 4.84 17.70
N SER A 285 -3.79 5.57 17.85
CA SER A 285 -3.70 6.88 18.50
C SER A 285 -4.69 7.92 17.95
N GLY A 286 -5.04 7.86 16.66
CA GLY A 286 -6.02 8.74 16.04
C GLY A 286 -7.40 8.62 16.71
N VAL A 287 -7.86 7.39 16.94
CA VAL A 287 -9.11 7.10 17.67
C VAL A 287 -9.04 7.61 19.12
N MET A 288 -7.93 7.35 19.82
CA MET A 288 -7.76 7.81 21.21
C MET A 288 -7.73 9.34 21.32
N ASN A 289 -7.19 10.06 20.33
CA ASN A 289 -7.27 11.51 20.27
C ASN A 289 -8.74 11.99 20.16
N GLN A 290 -9.54 11.40 19.27
CA GLN A 290 -10.96 11.76 19.15
C GLN A 290 -11.76 11.47 20.44
N VAL A 291 -11.45 10.37 21.14
CA VAL A 291 -12.06 10.06 22.45
C VAL A 291 -11.69 11.12 23.50
N ASN A 292 -10.44 11.59 23.52
CA ASN A 292 -9.99 12.63 24.44
C ASN A 292 -10.62 14.00 24.12
N ASP A 293 -10.68 14.39 22.85
CA ASP A 293 -11.34 15.62 22.39
C ASP A 293 -12.85 15.60 22.68
N ALA A 294 -13.50 14.45 22.54
CA ALA A 294 -14.91 14.27 22.90
C ALA A 294 -15.14 14.42 24.41
N LEU A 295 -14.28 13.80 25.23
CA LEU A 295 -14.32 13.97 26.69
C LEU A 295 -14.10 15.43 27.09
N LYS A 296 -13.15 16.13 26.46
CA LYS A 296 -12.93 17.56 26.70
C LYS A 296 -14.19 18.39 26.40
N LYS A 297 -14.82 18.23 25.23
CA LYS A 297 -16.05 18.96 24.85
C LYS A 297 -17.23 18.70 25.79
N ILE A 298 -17.32 17.51 26.35
CA ILE A 298 -18.34 17.12 27.35
C ILE A 298 -18.04 17.77 28.71
N ASP A 299 -16.77 17.83 29.10
CA ASP A 299 -16.37 18.42 30.38
C ASP A 299 -16.51 19.96 30.34
N GLU A 300 -16.11 20.62 29.25
CA GLU A 300 -16.38 22.04 28.94
C GLU A 300 -17.89 22.40 28.79
N ALA A 301 -18.78 21.41 28.85
CA ALA A 301 -20.23 21.57 28.83
C ALA A 301 -20.90 21.18 30.16
N SER A 302 -20.12 20.82 31.16
CA SER A 302 -20.55 20.39 32.50
C SER A 302 -20.14 21.38 33.61
N GLU A 303 -19.51 22.50 33.22
CA GLU A 303 -19.02 23.61 34.08
C GLU A 303 -19.91 24.85 33.93
#